data_AF-A0A925BG04-F1
#
_entry.id   AF-A0A925BG04-F1
#
_cell.length_a   1.000
_cell.length_b   1.000
_cell.length_c   1.000
_cell.angle_alpha   90.00
_cell.angle_beta   90.00
_cell.angle_gamma   90.00
#
_symmetry.space_group_name_H-M   'P 1'
#
loop_
_entity.id
_entity.type
_entity.pdbx_description
1 polymer ?
#
loop_
_entity_poly.entity_id
_entity_poly.type
_entity_poly.pdbx_seq_one_letter_code
_entity_poly.pdbx_strand_id
1 'polypeptide(L)'
;MPDNEKFGAVFDQLKRVMQAFETDLAVQANEPDHYYLNFSPSDKVPKATFFGAVQIKKNYVSFHLMPVYMYPDLLDGISDALKKRMQGKSCFNFTALSAENLNELAALTEKSVARCRQEQLF
;
A
#
# COMPACT_ATOMS: atom_id res chain seq x y z
N MET A 1 16.31 -13.89 6.39
CA MET A 1 16.68 -12.52 6.01
C MET A 1 15.89 -12.14 4.76
N PRO A 2 15.45 -10.88 4.62
CA PRO A 2 14.85 -10.40 3.38
C PRO A 2 15.89 -10.43 2.24
N ASP A 3 15.43 -10.77 1.04
CA ASP A 3 16.29 -10.90 -0.15
C ASP A 3 16.24 -9.61 -0.97
N ASN A 4 16.95 -8.59 -0.46
CA ASN A 4 16.92 -7.24 -1.01
C ASN A 4 17.52 -7.17 -2.43
N GLU A 5 18.51 -8.01 -2.73
CA GLU A 5 19.12 -8.09 -4.07
C GLU A 5 18.10 -8.56 -5.11
N LYS A 6 17.26 -9.54 -4.75
CA LYS A 6 16.25 -10.09 -5.65
C LYS A 6 15.03 -9.19 -5.82
N PHE A 7 14.57 -8.55 -4.75
CA PHE A 7 13.28 -7.87 -4.72
C PHE A 7 13.35 -6.34 -4.69
N GLY A 8 14.56 -5.75 -4.63
CA GLY A 8 14.74 -4.30 -4.54
C GLY A 8 14.01 -3.51 -5.64
N ALA A 9 14.06 -3.95 -6.89
CA ALA A 9 13.35 -3.29 -7.98
C ALA A 9 11.81 -3.29 -7.83
N VAL A 10 11.24 -4.41 -7.35
CA VAL A 10 9.80 -4.52 -7.08
C VAL A 10 9.43 -3.63 -5.89
N PHE A 11 10.25 -3.63 -4.84
CA PHE A 11 10.08 -2.77 -3.68
C PHE A 11 10.08 -1.29 -4.07
N ASP A 12 11.06 -0.83 -4.85
CA ASP A 12 11.14 0.58 -5.26
C ASP A 12 9.93 1.02 -6.09
N GLN A 13 9.44 0.16 -6.98
CA GLN A 13 8.24 0.46 -7.78
C GLN A 13 6.99 0.56 -6.90
N LEU A 14 6.77 -0.40 -6.00
CA LEU A 14 5.65 -0.38 -5.06
C LEU A 14 5.73 0.78 -4.07
N LYS A 15 6.93 1.06 -3.56
CA LYS A 15 7.20 2.17 -2.65
C LYS A 15 6.77 3.49 -3.30
N ARG A 16 7.17 3.75 -4.54
CA ARG A 16 6.79 4.99 -5.27
C ARG A 16 5.28 5.23 -5.33
N VAL A 17 4.47 4.16 -5.43
CA VAL A 17 3.00 4.28 -5.37
C VAL A 17 2.55 4.88 -4.04
N MET A 18 3.11 4.42 -2.91
CA MET A 18 2.79 5.01 -1.60
C MET A 18 3.42 6.39 -1.41
N GLN A 19 4.65 6.59 -1.90
CA GLN A 19 5.36 7.86 -1.71
C GLN A 19 4.64 9.06 -2.34
N ALA A 20 3.84 8.83 -3.37
CA ALA A 20 3.00 9.85 -3.99
C ALA A 20 2.04 10.55 -2.99
N PHE A 21 1.79 9.94 -1.83
CA PHE A 21 0.88 10.45 -0.79
C PHE A 21 1.61 10.81 0.51
N GLU A 22 2.96 10.85 0.52
CA GLU A 22 3.78 11.24 1.68
C GLU A 22 3.44 12.62 2.23
N THR A 23 2.95 13.55 1.41
CA THR A 23 2.65 14.91 1.88
C THR A 23 1.42 14.94 2.78
N ASP A 24 0.48 14.02 2.60
CA ASP A 24 -0.75 13.94 3.39
C ASP A 24 -0.65 12.91 4.53
N LEU A 25 0.39 12.08 4.52
CA LEU A 25 0.59 10.96 5.46
C LEU A 25 1.88 11.14 6.27
N ALA A 26 1.97 10.45 7.40
CA ALA A 26 3.18 10.45 8.22
C ALA A 26 4.07 9.24 7.87
N VAL A 27 5.29 9.51 7.41
CA VAL A 27 6.32 8.47 7.22
C VAL A 27 6.75 7.93 8.58
N GLN A 28 6.45 6.65 8.83
CA GLN A 28 6.80 5.96 10.07
C GLN A 28 8.12 5.20 9.95
N ALA A 29 8.43 4.67 8.77
CA ALA A 29 9.69 4.00 8.47
C ALA A 29 10.02 4.15 6.99
N ASN A 30 11.30 4.33 6.67
CA ASN A 30 11.79 4.45 5.31
C ASN A 30 13.17 3.80 5.21
N GLU A 31 13.18 2.48 5.17
CA GLU A 31 14.37 1.64 5.17
C GLU A 31 14.52 0.91 3.83
N PRO A 32 15.70 0.33 3.55
CA PRO A 32 15.95 -0.38 2.29
C PRO A 32 15.05 -1.60 2.03
N ASP A 33 14.46 -2.19 3.08
CA ASP A 33 13.61 -3.39 2.99
C ASP A 33 12.17 -3.15 3.43
N HIS A 34 11.84 -1.96 3.96
CA HIS A 34 10.49 -1.64 4.37
C HIS A 34 10.18 -0.15 4.42
N TYR A 35 8.93 0.17 4.14
CA TYR A 35 8.42 1.52 4.08
C TYR A 35 7.01 1.56 4.66
N TYR A 36 6.75 2.44 5.62
CA TYR A 36 5.49 2.50 6.35
C TYR A 36 4.93 3.92 6.38
N LEU A 37 3.64 4.03 6.11
CA LEU A 37 2.85 5.24 6.24
C LEU A 37 1.75 5.06 7.27
N ASN A 38 1.62 6.06 8.13
CA ASN A 38 0.49 6.25 9.02
C ASN A 38 -0.34 7.42 8.54
N PHE A 39 -1.63 7.45 8.90
CA PHE A 39 -2.40 8.68 8.81
C PHE A 39 -1.81 9.75 9.74
N SER A 40 -1.92 11.00 9.30
CA SER A 40 -1.62 12.15 10.15
C SER A 40 -2.58 12.20 11.34
N PRO A 41 -2.11 12.39 12.58
CA PRO A 41 -2.99 12.42 13.74
C PRO A 41 -4.02 13.57 13.66
N SER A 42 -5.27 13.28 13.99
CA SER A 42 -6.36 14.27 14.06
C SER A 42 -7.36 13.88 15.15
N ASP A 43 -8.38 14.70 15.41
CA ASP A 43 -9.42 14.37 16.40
C ASP A 43 -10.17 13.07 16.07
N LYS A 44 -10.22 12.69 14.78
CA LYS A 44 -10.85 11.45 14.30
C LYS A 44 -9.87 10.29 14.18
N VAL A 45 -8.57 10.58 14.11
CA VAL A 45 -7.53 9.60 13.80
C VAL A 45 -6.54 9.54 14.96
N PRO A 46 -6.56 8.45 15.75
CA PRO A 46 -5.58 8.25 16.81
C PRO A 46 -4.15 8.35 16.29
N LYS A 47 -3.24 8.75 17.18
CA LYS A 47 -1.80 8.76 16.87
C LYS A 47 -1.34 7.38 16.39
N ALA A 48 -0.53 7.36 15.34
CA ALA A 48 0.03 6.15 14.73
C ALA A 48 -1.01 5.19 14.13
N THR A 49 -2.14 5.70 13.64
CA THR A 49 -3.09 4.89 12.87
C THR A 49 -2.48 4.51 11.53
N PHE A 50 -2.39 3.20 11.27
CA PHE A 50 -1.72 2.65 10.10
C PHE A 50 -2.51 2.88 8.79
N PHE A 51 -1.84 3.41 7.76
CA PHE A 51 -2.40 3.58 6.42
C PHE A 51 -1.96 2.45 5.50
N GLY A 52 -0.65 2.21 5.42
CA GLY A 52 -0.11 1.22 4.48
C GLY A 52 1.38 1.01 4.64
N ALA A 53 1.86 -0.09 4.05
CA ALA A 53 3.29 -0.39 4.02
C ALA A 53 3.70 -1.17 2.77
N VAL A 54 4.94 -0.97 2.36
CA VAL A 54 5.65 -1.85 1.41
C VAL A 54 6.78 -2.53 2.17
N GLN A 55 6.91 -3.85 2.05
CA GLN A 55 7.95 -4.58 2.77
C GLN A 55 8.47 -5.78 1.97
N ILE A 56 9.78 -5.92 1.90
CA ILE A 56 10.45 -7.11 1.38
C ILE A 56 10.31 -8.23 2.42
N LYS A 57 9.72 -9.35 2.02
CA LYS A 57 9.65 -10.59 2.77
C LYS A 57 10.58 -11.63 2.16
N LYS A 58 10.65 -12.82 2.77
CA LYS A 58 11.54 -13.92 2.33
C LYS A 58 11.35 -14.27 0.84
N ASN A 59 10.10 -14.27 0.35
CA ASN A 59 9.77 -14.81 -0.98
C ASN A 59 9.00 -13.81 -1.87
N TYR A 60 8.70 -12.61 -1.40
CA TYR A 60 7.85 -11.64 -2.11
C TYR A 60 8.00 -10.25 -1.48
N VAL A 61 7.50 -9.22 -2.15
CA VAL A 61 7.25 -7.90 -1.57
C VAL A 61 5.76 -7.77 -1.27
N SER A 62 5.44 -7.41 -0.02
CA SER A 62 4.06 -7.15 0.42
C SER A 62 3.72 -5.69 0.29
N PHE A 63 2.55 -5.39 -0.26
CA PHE A 63 1.91 -4.09 -0.27
C PHE A 63 0.65 -4.14 0.58
N HIS A 64 0.68 -3.50 1.75
CA HIS A 64 -0.46 -3.38 2.65
C HIS A 64 -1.18 -2.06 2.43
N LEU A 65 -2.49 -2.13 2.17
CA LEU A 65 -3.35 -0.97 1.97
C LEU A 65 -4.53 -1.04 2.95
N MET A 66 -4.39 -0.43 4.13
CA MET A 66 -5.42 -0.50 5.18
C MET A 66 -6.79 0.05 4.75
N PRO A 67 -6.90 1.10 3.92
CA PRO A 67 -8.21 1.60 3.48
C PRO A 67 -9.12 0.55 2.83
N VAL A 68 -8.60 -0.43 2.09
CA VAL A 68 -9.46 -1.48 1.48
C VAL A 68 -9.99 -2.48 2.52
N TYR A 69 -9.38 -2.55 3.71
CA TYR A 69 -9.96 -3.29 4.83
C TYR A 69 -11.09 -2.49 5.50
N MET A 70 -10.93 -1.17 5.61
CA MET A 70 -11.92 -0.27 6.20
C MET A 70 -13.15 -0.09 5.28
N TYR A 71 -12.91 -0.05 3.97
CA TYR A 71 -13.91 0.17 2.92
C TYR A 71 -13.78 -0.93 1.85
N PRO A 72 -14.34 -2.14 2.11
CA PRO A 72 -14.18 -3.27 1.20
C PRO A 72 -14.76 -3.05 -0.21
N ASP A 73 -15.71 -2.13 -0.35
CA ASP A 73 -16.30 -1.71 -1.63
C ASP A 73 -15.26 -1.11 -2.61
N LEU A 74 -14.12 -0.64 -2.10
CA LEU A 74 -13.00 -0.19 -2.96
C LEU A 74 -12.43 -1.32 -3.83
N LEU A 75 -12.67 -2.58 -3.45
CA LEU A 75 -12.25 -3.75 -4.23
C LEU A 75 -13.25 -4.14 -5.31
N ASP A 76 -14.41 -3.48 -5.39
CA ASP A 76 -15.40 -3.78 -6.41
C ASP A 76 -14.87 -3.39 -7.79
N GLY A 77 -14.82 -4.38 -8.68
CA GLY A 77 -14.35 -4.20 -10.06
C GLY A 77 -12.84 -4.18 -10.25
N ILE A 78 -12.03 -4.55 -9.23
CA ILE A 78 -10.61 -4.84 -9.48
C ILE A 78 -10.48 -6.05 -10.42
N SER A 79 -9.43 -6.06 -11.23
CA SER A 79 -9.15 -7.13 -12.17
C SER A 79 -8.86 -8.45 -11.46
N ASP A 80 -9.13 -9.55 -12.15
CA ASP A 80 -8.70 -10.87 -11.67
C ASP A 80 -7.17 -10.96 -11.54
N ALA A 81 -6.42 -10.19 -12.32
CA ALA A 81 -4.96 -10.15 -12.25
C ALA A 81 -4.48 -9.58 -10.91
N LEU A 82 -5.03 -8.43 -10.49
CA LEU A 82 -4.70 -7.82 -9.20
C LEU A 82 -5.30 -8.60 -8.03
N LYS A 83 -6.53 -9.11 -8.17
CA LYS A 83 -7.20 -9.92 -7.14
C LYS A 83 -6.41 -11.18 -6.80
N LYS A 84 -5.79 -11.85 -7.79
CA LYS A 84 -4.89 -13.00 -7.56
C LYS A 84 -3.65 -12.67 -6.73
N ARG A 85 -3.25 -11.41 -6.64
CA ARG A 85 -2.13 -10.95 -5.81
C ARG A 85 -2.56 -10.71 -4.36
N MET A 86 -3.85 -10.59 -4.11
CA MET A 86 -4.38 -10.30 -2.78
C MET A 86 -4.20 -11.51 -1.84
N GLN A 87 -3.69 -11.24 -0.65
CA GLN A 87 -3.58 -12.19 0.45
C GLN A 87 -4.30 -11.62 1.69
N GLY A 88 -5.32 -12.31 2.17
CA GLY A 88 -6.17 -11.79 3.24
C GLY A 88 -7.07 -10.66 2.75
N LYS A 89 -7.19 -9.59 3.53
CA LYS A 89 -8.19 -8.52 3.32
C LYS A 89 -7.62 -7.17 2.85
N SER A 90 -6.31 -6.98 2.90
CA SER A 90 -5.67 -5.69 2.57
C SER A 90 -4.23 -5.80 2.09
N CYS A 91 -3.69 -7.01 1.95
CA CYS A 91 -2.32 -7.22 1.50
C CYS A 91 -2.32 -7.71 0.05
N PHE A 92 -1.38 -7.23 -0.75
CA PHE A 92 -1.10 -7.69 -2.11
C PHE A 92 0.37 -8.09 -2.19
N ASN A 93 0.65 -9.28 -2.71
CA ASN A 93 2.00 -9.85 -2.72
C ASN A 93 2.53 -10.02 -4.14
N PHE A 94 3.75 -9.55 -4.35
CA PHE A 94 4.40 -9.53 -5.65
C PHE A 94 5.79 -10.16 -5.60
N THR A 95 6.07 -11.05 -6.54
CA THR A 95 7.43 -11.51 -6.85
C THR A 95 8.01 -10.82 -8.07
N ALA A 96 7.12 -10.31 -8.93
CA ALA A 96 7.39 -9.49 -10.10
C ALA A 96 6.16 -8.60 -10.34
N LEU A 97 6.35 -7.45 -10.97
CA LEU A 97 5.29 -6.52 -11.34
C LEU A 97 5.10 -6.48 -12.85
N SER A 98 3.86 -6.66 -13.29
CA SER A 98 3.44 -6.24 -14.63
C SER A 98 3.02 -4.77 -14.59
N ALA A 99 3.11 -4.08 -15.73
CA ALA A 99 2.62 -2.71 -15.85
C ALA A 99 1.13 -2.58 -15.49
N GLU A 100 0.32 -3.58 -15.86
CA GLU A 100 -1.11 -3.67 -15.51
C GLU A 100 -1.32 -3.68 -13.98
N ASN A 101 -0.66 -4.58 -13.26
CA ASN A 101 -0.79 -4.67 -11.81
C ASN A 101 -0.31 -3.40 -11.11
N LEU A 102 0.79 -2.80 -11.58
CA LEU A 102 1.32 -1.58 -10.98
C LEU A 102 0.36 -0.40 -11.17
N ASN A 103 -0.14 -0.21 -12.40
CA ASN A 103 -1.06 0.88 -12.73
C ASN A 103 -2.39 0.73 -11.98
N GLU A 104 -2.93 -0.47 -11.91
CA GLU A 104 -4.18 -0.71 -11.21
C GLU A 104 -4.02 -0.56 -9.70
N LEU A 105 -2.92 -1.04 -9.11
CA LEU A 105 -2.64 -0.84 -7.70
C LEU A 105 -2.47 0.65 -7.35
N ALA A 106 -1.84 1.43 -8.24
CA ALA A 106 -1.74 2.87 -8.09
C ALA A 106 -3.14 3.54 -8.10
N ALA A 107 -3.98 3.20 -9.07
CA ALA A 107 -5.35 3.70 -9.15
C ALA A 107 -6.20 3.29 -7.92
N LEU A 108 -6.03 2.06 -7.41
CA LEU A 108 -6.70 1.62 -6.18
C LEU A 108 -6.23 2.41 -4.95
N THR A 109 -4.94 2.73 -4.89
CA THR A 109 -4.35 3.55 -3.82
C THR A 109 -4.88 4.99 -3.89
N GLU A 110 -4.96 5.59 -5.07
CA GLU A 110 -5.57 6.90 -5.28
C GLU A 110 -7.04 6.94 -4.82
N LYS A 111 -7.84 5.94 -5.23
CA LYS A 111 -9.24 5.80 -4.78
C LYS A 111 -9.33 5.66 -3.26
N SER A 112 -8.41 4.93 -2.65
CA SER A 112 -8.33 4.74 -1.20
C SER A 112 -8.06 6.05 -0.46
N VAL A 113 -7.09 6.83 -0.93
CA VAL A 113 -6.79 8.18 -0.40
C VAL A 113 -8.01 9.09 -0.57
N ALA A 114 -8.63 9.10 -1.75
CA ALA A 114 -9.81 9.92 -1.99
C ALA A 114 -10.97 9.56 -1.04
N ARG A 115 -11.25 8.27 -0.82
CA ARG A 115 -12.25 7.80 0.15
C ARG A 115 -11.90 8.26 1.56
N CYS A 116 -10.67 8.04 2.01
CA CYS A 116 -10.25 8.46 3.35
C CYS A 116 -10.31 10.00 3.55
N ARG A 117 -10.09 10.81 2.51
CA ARG A 117 -10.31 12.28 2.57
C ARG A 117 -11.80 12.62 2.72
N GLN A 118 -12.70 11.95 2.01
CA GLN A 118 -14.14 12.15 2.15
C GLN A 118 -14.61 11.84 3.59
N GLU A 119 -14.01 10.82 4.20
CA GLU A 119 -14.29 10.39 5.57
C GLU A 119 -13.56 11.24 6.63
N GLN A 120 -12.80 12.27 6.20
CA GLN A 120 -12.06 13.21 7.06
C GLN A 120 -11.01 12.51 7.94
N LEU A 121 -10.26 11.57 7.34
CA LEU A 121 -9.17 10.84 7.99
C LEU A 121 -7.77 11.42 7.68
N PHE A 122 -7.69 12.54 6.95
CA PHE A 122 -6.48 13.29 6.66
C PHE A 122 -6.47 14.62 7.42
#